data_AF-G2KR56-F1
#
_entry.id   AF-G2KR56-F1
#
_cell.length_a   1.000
_cell.length_b   1.000
_cell.length_c   1.000
_cell.angle_alpha   90.00
_cell.angle_beta   90.00
_cell.angle_gamma   90.00
#
_symmetry.space_group_name_H-M   'P 1'
#
loop_
_entity.id
_entity.type
_entity.pdbx_description
1 polymer ?
#
loop_
_entity_poly.entity_id
_entity_poly.type
_entity_poly.pdbx_seq_one_letter_code
_entity_poly.pdbx_strand_id
1 'polypeptide(L)'
;MKQTAPALPTFDIVDAASFGYQLAWAERQYLVRLATVPILVSIVCQLIVTMLGWESNYLRQAMVMLPAYFAEGWMVCHMVRLVFLGQRWPFMPSGDPVRDETALDDRAYGIFAGTLVYVLIKMIASALLAFSSMFQMSDDMETLVQSGGNPPAALLIMQVVIVVVGVWAFRFLWVHIGVAAGYRIRTYLRAVNGLGVSVQMLGVSLLCFFPLFVLLLFVTMGLVSSYHQQNVPVPLSTKFIVITLQVCGGAAITLINTAAIAQGFGKLVDIYLRKNPSA
;
A
#
# COMPACT_ATOMS: atom_id res chain seq x y z
N MET A 1 -21.54 39.63 7.79
CA MET A 1 -21.23 38.47 6.94
C MET A 1 -20.26 37.57 7.68
N LYS A 2 -20.72 36.43 8.22
CA LYS A 2 -19.79 35.45 8.81
C LYS A 2 -19.12 34.72 7.65
N GLN A 3 -17.84 35.03 7.40
CA GLN A 3 -16.97 34.17 6.60
C GLN A 3 -16.92 32.82 7.32
N THR A 4 -17.73 31.87 6.88
CA THR A 4 -17.55 30.47 7.24
C THR A 4 -16.19 30.06 6.69
N ALA A 5 -15.31 29.56 7.57
CA ALA A 5 -14.01 29.05 7.16
C ALA A 5 -14.20 28.08 5.97
N PRO A 6 -13.34 28.15 4.93
CA PRO A 6 -13.48 27.29 3.78
C PRO A 6 -13.49 25.83 4.26
N ALA A 7 -14.57 25.11 3.96
CA ALA A 7 -14.69 23.70 4.27
C ALA A 7 -13.45 22.97 3.72
N LEU A 8 -12.77 22.23 4.59
CA LEU A 8 -11.62 21.42 4.21
C LEU A 8 -12.06 20.46 3.10
N PRO A 9 -11.23 20.23 2.08
CA PRO A 9 -11.56 19.29 1.02
C PRO A 9 -11.70 17.89 1.64
N THR A 10 -12.91 17.34 1.55
CA THR A 10 -13.26 16.02 2.07
C THR A 10 -13.82 15.17 0.94
N PHE A 11 -13.61 13.86 1.04
CA PHE A 11 -14.33 12.89 0.22
C PHE A 11 -14.98 11.83 1.12
N ASP A 12 -16.03 11.18 0.61
CA ASP A 12 -16.75 10.14 1.34
C ASP A 12 -15.92 8.85 1.38
N ILE A 13 -15.60 8.41 2.60
CA ILE A 13 -14.76 7.24 2.88
C ILE A 13 -15.48 5.95 2.44
N VAL A 14 -16.79 5.86 2.67
CA VAL A 14 -17.59 4.66 2.39
C VAL A 14 -17.76 4.51 0.89
N ASP A 15 -18.07 5.60 0.18
CA ASP A 15 -18.15 5.58 -1.27
C ASP A 15 -16.83 5.17 -1.92
N ALA A 16 -15.71 5.71 -1.42
CA ALA A 16 -14.37 5.37 -1.90
C ALA A 16 -14.04 3.89 -1.71
N ALA A 17 -14.26 3.37 -0.51
CA ALA A 17 -14.03 1.95 -0.23
C ALA A 17 -14.94 1.05 -1.09
N SER A 18 -16.23 1.39 -1.18
CA SER A 18 -17.22 0.66 -1.99
C SER A 18 -16.82 0.61 -3.46
N PHE A 19 -16.37 1.73 -4.03
CA PHE A 19 -15.86 1.78 -5.40
C PHE A 19 -14.68 0.83 -5.61
N GLY A 20 -13.73 0.77 -4.68
CA GLY A 20 -12.59 -0.14 -4.78
C GLY A 20 -13.02 -1.60 -4.89
N TYR A 21 -13.98 -2.03 -4.06
CA TYR A 21 -14.53 -3.39 -4.12
C TYR A 21 -15.34 -3.65 -5.40
N GLN A 22 -16.20 -2.70 -5.79
CA GLN A 22 -17.02 -2.83 -7.00
C GLN A 22 -16.15 -2.94 -8.25
N LEU A 23 -15.12 -2.09 -8.38
CA LEU A 23 -14.20 -2.13 -9.51
C LEU A 23 -13.39 -3.43 -9.51
N ALA A 24 -12.88 -3.86 -8.35
CA ALA A 24 -12.14 -5.12 -8.24
C ALA A 24 -12.98 -6.32 -8.67
N TRP A 25 -14.28 -6.32 -8.34
CA TRP A 25 -15.21 -7.37 -8.74
C TRP A 25 -15.56 -7.32 -10.24
N ALA A 26 -15.84 -6.12 -10.76
CA ALA A 26 -16.16 -5.90 -12.15
C ALA A 26 -15.02 -6.33 -13.08
N GLU A 27 -13.78 -5.98 -12.72
CA GLU A 27 -12.57 -6.20 -13.54
C GLU A 27 -11.77 -7.44 -13.08
N ARG A 28 -12.36 -8.35 -12.28
CA ARG A 28 -11.66 -9.48 -11.66
C ARG A 28 -10.80 -10.33 -12.61
N GLN A 29 -11.26 -10.59 -13.82
CA GLN A 29 -10.51 -11.39 -14.80
C GLN A 29 -9.25 -10.66 -15.29
N TYR A 30 -9.38 -9.35 -15.53
CA TYR A 30 -8.24 -8.51 -15.88
C TYR A 30 -7.26 -8.42 -14.72
N LEU A 31 -7.75 -8.17 -13.50
CA LEU A 31 -6.91 -8.03 -12.32
C LEU A 31 -6.17 -9.30 -11.94
N VAL A 32 -6.77 -10.47 -12.10
CA VAL A 32 -6.08 -11.75 -11.89
C VAL A 32 -4.90 -11.92 -12.86
N ARG A 33 -5.10 -11.59 -14.14
CA ARG A 33 -4.01 -11.64 -15.14
C ARG A 33 -2.90 -10.64 -14.81
N LEU A 34 -3.28 -9.43 -14.41
CA LEU A 34 -2.34 -8.38 -14.02
C LEU A 34 -1.54 -8.76 -12.75
N ALA A 35 -2.20 -9.32 -11.74
CA ALA A 35 -1.60 -9.68 -10.46
C ALA A 35 -0.74 -10.96 -10.51
N THR A 36 -0.87 -11.77 -11.56
CA THR A 36 -0.16 -13.06 -11.67
C THR A 36 1.37 -12.86 -11.58
N VAL A 37 1.93 -11.89 -12.31
CA VAL A 37 3.38 -11.63 -12.31
C VAL A 37 3.86 -11.17 -10.92
N PRO A 38 3.28 -10.12 -10.29
CA PRO A 38 3.65 -9.72 -8.94
C PRO A 38 3.52 -10.82 -7.90
N ILE A 39 2.45 -11.63 -7.95
CA ILE A 39 2.23 -12.72 -7.00
C ILE A 39 3.34 -13.77 -7.11
N LEU A 40 3.67 -14.21 -8.33
CA LEU A 40 4.72 -15.20 -8.54
C LEU A 40 6.08 -14.71 -8.07
N VAL A 41 6.46 -13.48 -8.43
CA VAL A 41 7.73 -12.87 -7.99
C VAL A 41 7.76 -12.74 -6.47
N SER A 42 6.67 -12.28 -5.85
CA SER A 42 6.58 -12.15 -4.39
C SER A 42 6.69 -13.50 -3.69
N ILE A 43 6.01 -14.55 -4.16
CA ILE A 43 6.13 -15.89 -3.57
C ILE A 43 7.59 -16.36 -3.60
N VAL A 44 8.28 -16.20 -4.74
CA VAL A 44 9.69 -16.60 -4.87
C VAL A 44 10.57 -15.82 -3.89
N CYS A 45 10.42 -14.49 -3.83
CA CYS A 45 11.18 -13.65 -2.89
C CYS A 45 10.92 -14.03 -1.42
N GLN A 46 9.66 -14.25 -1.03
CA GLN A 46 9.32 -14.68 0.33
C GLN A 46 9.92 -16.02 0.68
N LEU A 47 9.90 -16.98 -0.24
CA LEU A 47 10.51 -18.30 -0.01
C LEU A 47 12.01 -18.20 0.18
N ILE A 48 12.70 -17.36 -0.59
CA ILE A 48 14.13 -17.10 -0.40
C ILE A 48 14.38 -16.53 1.00
N VAL A 49 13.58 -15.56 1.45
CA VAL A 49 13.70 -14.98 2.80
C VAL A 49 13.50 -16.02 3.90
N THR A 50 12.47 -16.87 3.78
CA THR A 50 12.20 -17.95 4.73
C THR A 50 13.31 -19.02 4.71
N MET A 51 13.81 -19.41 3.54
CA MET A 51 14.91 -20.39 3.43
C MET A 51 16.22 -19.88 4.03
N LEU A 52 16.50 -18.58 3.91
CA LEU A 52 17.68 -17.95 4.49
C LEU A 52 17.52 -17.61 5.98
N GLY A 53 16.33 -17.80 6.55
CA GLY A 53 16.03 -17.45 7.95
C GLY A 53 16.12 -15.95 8.23
N TRP A 54 15.90 -15.10 7.23
CA TRP A 54 16.02 -13.64 7.35
C TRP A 54 14.71 -12.95 7.76
N GLU A 55 13.74 -13.71 8.30
CA GLU A 55 12.42 -13.24 8.68
C GLU A 55 12.47 -12.11 9.73
N SER A 56 13.47 -12.13 10.63
CA SER A 56 13.70 -11.09 11.63
C SER A 56 14.54 -9.91 11.14
N ASN A 57 15.22 -10.04 10.00
CA ASN A 57 16.15 -9.04 9.49
C ASN A 57 15.49 -8.19 8.39
N TYR A 58 14.66 -7.23 8.79
CA TYR A 58 13.87 -6.39 7.89
C TYR A 58 14.67 -5.73 6.75
N LEU A 59 15.92 -5.31 7.01
CA LEU A 59 16.76 -4.70 5.98
C LEU A 59 17.19 -5.72 4.91
N ARG A 60 17.61 -6.93 5.32
CA ARG A 60 17.98 -8.00 4.38
C ARG A 60 16.77 -8.50 3.62
N GLN A 61 15.64 -8.64 4.30
CA GLN A 61 14.36 -8.94 3.67
C GLN A 61 14.01 -7.90 2.60
N ALA A 62 14.09 -6.60 2.90
CA ALA A 62 13.79 -5.55 1.94
C ALA A 62 14.65 -5.62 0.67
N MET A 63 15.93 -5.96 0.80
CA MET A 63 16.82 -6.12 -0.35
C MET A 63 16.43 -7.31 -1.23
N VAL A 64 16.07 -8.45 -0.65
CA VAL A 64 15.60 -9.64 -1.39
C VAL A 64 14.23 -9.41 -2.03
N MET A 65 13.40 -8.59 -1.37
CA MET A 65 12.05 -8.23 -1.81
C MET A 65 11.98 -7.18 -2.91
N LEU A 66 13.11 -6.55 -3.25
CA LEU A 66 13.16 -5.46 -4.21
C LEU A 66 12.53 -5.81 -5.58
N PRO A 67 12.79 -6.98 -6.20
CA PRO A 67 12.11 -7.38 -7.44
C PRO A 67 10.58 -7.48 -7.28
N ALA A 68 10.11 -7.96 -6.14
CA ALA A 68 8.69 -8.03 -5.83
C ALA A 68 8.07 -6.64 -5.69
N TYR A 69 8.78 -5.67 -5.08
CA TYR A 69 8.30 -4.28 -4.99
C TYR A 69 8.18 -3.61 -6.35
N PHE A 70 9.09 -3.89 -7.29
CA PHE A 70 8.98 -3.40 -8.67
C PHE A 70 7.76 -4.00 -9.38
N ALA A 71 7.54 -5.30 -9.26
CA ALA A 71 6.39 -5.95 -9.87
C ALA A 71 5.06 -5.46 -9.25
N GLU A 72 4.99 -5.32 -7.92
CA GLU A 72 3.83 -4.76 -7.22
C GLU A 72 3.57 -3.31 -7.63
N GLY A 73 4.62 -2.47 -7.70
CA GLY A 73 4.51 -1.09 -8.15
C GLY A 73 4.00 -0.98 -9.60
N TRP A 74 4.47 -1.85 -10.49
CA TRP A 74 3.99 -1.94 -11.87
C TRP A 74 2.48 -2.26 -11.93
N MET A 75 2.03 -3.25 -11.16
CA MET A 75 0.61 -3.62 -11.05
C MET A 75 -0.23 -2.46 -10.50
N VAL A 76 0.22 -1.82 -9.42
CA VAL A 76 -0.47 -0.68 -8.79
C VAL A 76 -0.59 0.49 -9.76
N CYS A 77 0.46 0.82 -10.51
CA CYS A 77 0.41 1.90 -11.51
C CYS A 77 -0.59 1.61 -12.64
N HIS A 78 -0.67 0.36 -13.09
CA HIS A 78 -1.71 -0.04 -14.04
C HIS A 78 -3.12 0.07 -13.47
N MET A 79 -3.30 -0.23 -12.19
CA MET A 79 -4.59 -0.03 -11.50
C MET A 79 -4.97 1.45 -11.45
N VAL A 80 -4.01 2.32 -11.13
CA VAL A 80 -4.24 3.77 -11.10
C VAL A 80 -4.65 4.30 -12.48
N ARG A 81 -3.94 3.90 -13.55
CA ARG A 81 -4.29 4.33 -14.92
C ARG A 81 -5.62 3.75 -15.40
N LEU A 82 -6.03 2.57 -14.91
CA LEU A 82 -7.38 2.07 -15.15
C LEU A 82 -8.42 2.99 -14.53
N VAL A 83 -8.23 3.41 -13.27
CA VAL A 83 -9.19 4.28 -12.55
C VAL A 83 -9.27 5.67 -13.16
N PHE A 84 -8.13 6.30 -13.47
CA PHE A 84 -8.10 7.70 -13.95
C PHE A 84 -8.35 7.84 -15.45
N LEU A 85 -7.81 6.91 -16.25
CA LEU A 85 -7.73 7.06 -17.70
C LEU A 85 -8.50 5.96 -18.45
N GLY A 86 -9.08 4.98 -17.75
CA GLY A 86 -9.73 3.83 -18.38
C GLY A 86 -8.78 2.92 -19.16
N GLN A 87 -7.46 3.05 -18.95
CA GLN A 87 -6.45 2.35 -19.73
C GLN A 87 -6.20 0.94 -19.19
N ARG A 88 -6.53 -0.09 -20.01
CA ARG A 88 -6.27 -1.50 -19.69
C ARG A 88 -4.90 -1.97 -20.20
N TRP A 89 -4.36 -3.01 -19.58
CA TRP A 89 -3.22 -3.77 -20.09
C TRP A 89 -3.71 -5.12 -20.68
N PRO A 90 -3.17 -5.60 -21.81
CA PRO A 90 -2.19 -4.96 -22.71
C PRO A 90 -2.76 -3.73 -23.44
N PHE A 91 -1.89 -2.89 -24.00
CA PHE A 91 -2.31 -1.75 -24.84
C PHE A 91 -2.94 -2.26 -26.13
N MET A 92 -4.07 -1.67 -26.52
CA MET A 92 -4.76 -1.95 -27.78
C MET A 92 -4.53 -0.76 -28.71
N PRO A 93 -3.72 -0.91 -29.78
CA PRO A 93 -3.45 0.16 -30.73
C PRO A 93 -4.73 0.64 -31.42
N SER A 94 -4.82 1.95 -31.67
CA SER A 94 -5.92 2.54 -32.42
C SER A 94 -5.78 2.36 -33.93
N GLY A 95 -4.56 2.02 -34.39
CA GLY A 95 -4.22 1.86 -35.81
C GLY A 95 -3.59 3.12 -36.43
N ASP A 96 -3.54 4.24 -35.68
CA ASP A 96 -2.78 5.43 -36.05
C ASP A 96 -1.40 5.39 -35.37
N PRO A 97 -0.30 5.19 -36.12
CA PRO A 97 1.02 4.96 -35.54
C PRO A 97 1.53 6.15 -34.72
N VAL A 98 1.27 7.39 -35.14
CA VAL A 98 1.77 8.59 -34.45
C VAL A 98 1.05 8.78 -33.11
N ARG A 99 -0.27 8.55 -33.12
CA ARG A 99 -1.09 8.63 -31.90
C ARG A 99 -0.80 7.48 -30.95
N ASP A 100 -0.56 6.28 -31.48
CA ASP A 100 -0.25 5.11 -30.68
C ASP A 100 1.14 5.21 -30.04
N GLU A 101 2.14 5.75 -30.74
CA GLU A 101 3.48 6.00 -30.20
C GLU A 101 3.45 7.01 -29.05
N THR A 102 2.81 8.16 -29.25
CA THR A 102 2.68 9.19 -28.20
C THR A 102 1.90 8.69 -26.97
N ALA A 103 0.85 7.88 -27.18
CA ALA A 103 0.10 7.28 -26.08
C ALA A 103 0.89 6.21 -25.33
N LEU A 104 1.74 5.45 -26.03
CA LEU A 104 2.64 4.46 -25.43
C LEU A 104 3.72 5.14 -24.57
N ASP A 105 4.32 6.22 -25.07
CA ASP A 105 5.36 6.95 -24.35
C ASP A 105 4.84 7.61 -23.07
N ASP A 106 3.70 8.30 -23.14
CA ASP A 106 3.04 8.88 -21.95
C ASP A 106 2.71 7.80 -20.92
N ARG A 107 2.20 6.66 -21.39
CA ARG A 107 1.85 5.53 -20.54
C ARG A 107 3.08 4.92 -19.88
N ALA A 108 4.13 4.67 -20.66
CA ALA A 108 5.38 4.11 -20.16
C ALA A 108 5.97 5.03 -19.10
N TYR A 109 6.07 6.33 -19.38
CA TYR A 109 6.61 7.32 -18.45
C TYR A 109 5.85 7.33 -17.12
N GLY A 110 4.51 7.39 -17.16
CA GLY A 110 3.68 7.39 -15.95
C GLY A 110 3.84 6.11 -15.12
N ILE A 111 3.88 4.94 -15.78
CA ILE A 111 4.06 3.65 -15.09
C ILE A 111 5.46 3.53 -14.48
N PHE A 112 6.52 3.87 -15.23
CA PHE A 112 7.89 3.79 -14.72
C PHE A 112 8.11 4.74 -13.55
N ALA A 113 7.72 6.02 -13.71
CA ALA A 113 7.87 7.00 -12.65
C ALA A 113 7.06 6.63 -11.40
N GLY A 114 5.81 6.19 -11.57
CA GLY A 114 4.97 5.73 -10.46
C GLY A 114 5.55 4.51 -9.75
N THR A 115 6.08 3.54 -10.51
CA THR A 115 6.72 2.32 -9.97
C THR A 115 7.96 2.66 -9.16
N LEU A 116 8.82 3.56 -9.65
CA LEU A 116 10.00 4.00 -8.91
C LEU A 116 9.62 4.68 -7.59
N VAL A 117 8.63 5.56 -7.61
CA VAL A 117 8.12 6.21 -6.39
C VAL A 117 7.54 5.18 -5.42
N TYR A 118 6.80 4.19 -5.92
CA TYR A 118 6.25 3.10 -5.11
C TYR A 118 7.36 2.29 -4.41
N VAL A 119 8.39 1.90 -5.15
CA VAL A 119 9.54 1.16 -4.61
C VAL A 119 10.26 1.98 -3.54
N LEU A 120 10.50 3.27 -3.78
CA LEU A 120 11.11 4.15 -2.79
C LEU A 120 10.28 4.24 -1.51
N ILE A 121 8.96 4.34 -1.63
CA ILE A 121 8.05 4.34 -0.47
C ILE A 121 8.17 3.03 0.32
N LYS A 122 8.15 1.88 -0.35
CA LYS A 122 8.31 0.57 0.31
C LYS A 122 9.68 0.43 0.98
N MET A 123 10.75 0.88 0.34
CA MET A 123 12.10 0.85 0.91
C MET A 123 12.22 1.73 2.15
N ILE A 124 11.65 2.94 2.11
CA ILE A 124 11.60 3.83 3.29
C ILE A 124 10.78 3.19 4.40
N ALA A 125 9.62 2.60 4.09
CA ALA A 125 8.79 1.91 5.07
C ALA A 125 9.54 0.73 5.73
N SER A 126 10.22 -0.09 4.94
CA SER A 126 11.04 -1.20 5.47
C SER A 126 12.21 -0.72 6.30
N ALA A 127 12.86 0.39 5.93
CA ALA A 127 13.93 1.00 6.72
C ALA A 127 13.40 1.54 8.07
N LEU A 128 12.21 2.15 8.08
CA LEU A 128 11.56 2.60 9.32
C LEU A 128 11.19 1.42 10.23
N LEU A 129 10.69 0.32 9.67
CA LEU A 129 10.41 -0.90 10.43
C LEU A 129 11.70 -1.51 11.01
N ALA A 130 12.76 -1.61 10.20
CA ALA A 130 14.07 -2.05 10.65
C ALA A 130 14.58 -1.18 11.81
N PHE A 131 14.51 0.14 11.66
CA PHE A 131 14.90 1.09 12.71
C PHE A 131 14.06 0.87 13.99
N SER A 132 12.73 0.72 13.88
CA SER A 132 11.88 0.47 15.05
C SER A 132 12.19 -0.84 15.77
N SER A 133 12.56 -1.89 15.04
CA SER A 133 12.91 -3.20 15.63
C SER A 133 14.19 -3.13 16.47
N MET A 134 15.13 -2.25 16.12
CA MET A 134 16.36 -2.04 16.90
C MET A 134 16.06 -1.46 18.30
N PHE A 135 15.00 -0.65 18.45
CA PHE A 135 14.61 -0.12 19.76
C PHE A 135 13.84 -1.13 20.61
N GLN A 136 13.16 -2.09 19.98
CA GLN A 136 12.42 -3.14 20.69
C GLN A 136 13.32 -4.23 21.28
N MET A 137 14.51 -4.45 20.72
CA MET A 137 15.48 -5.44 21.21
C MET A 137 16.38 -4.94 22.35
N SER A 138 15.98 -3.91 23.11
CA SER A 138 16.72 -3.55 24.32
C SER A 138 16.29 -4.46 25.48
N ASP A 139 17.18 -5.36 25.90
CA ASP A 139 16.98 -6.29 27.05
C ASP A 139 16.53 -5.54 28.33
N ASP A 140 16.92 -4.27 28.45
CA ASP A 140 16.53 -3.36 29.52
C ASP A 140 15.01 -3.11 29.59
N MET A 141 14.31 -3.17 28.45
CA MET A 141 12.87 -2.91 28.40
C MET A 141 12.04 -4.14 28.75
N GLU A 142 12.51 -5.33 28.39
CA GLU A 142 11.88 -6.59 28.81
C GLU A 142 12.00 -6.81 30.32
N THR A 143 13.17 -6.51 30.89
CA THR A 143 13.39 -6.57 32.35
C THR A 143 12.60 -5.52 33.13
N LEU A 144 12.48 -4.29 32.62
CA LEU A 144 11.65 -3.24 33.24
C LEU A 144 10.16 -3.60 33.24
N VAL A 145 9.62 -4.12 32.14
CA VAL A 145 8.21 -4.55 32.06
C VAL A 145 7.93 -5.76 32.98
N GLN A 146 8.83 -6.73 33.02
CA GLN A 146 8.70 -7.90 33.89
C GLN A 146 8.79 -7.55 35.39
N SER A 147 9.53 -6.48 35.73
CA SER A 147 9.62 -5.98 37.12
C SER A 147 8.40 -5.18 37.58
N GLY A 148 7.37 -5.01 36.74
CA GLY A 148 6.20 -4.17 37.03
C GLY A 148 6.51 -2.67 37.04
N GLY A 149 7.69 -2.29 36.52
CA GLY A 149 8.08 -0.89 36.36
C GLY A 149 7.22 -0.22 35.29
N ASN A 150 6.75 0.99 35.57
CA ASN A 150 6.13 1.80 34.53
C ASN A 150 7.15 2.07 33.42
N PRO A 151 6.79 1.89 32.14
CA PRO A 151 7.68 2.24 31.05
C PRO A 151 8.08 3.71 31.18
N PRO A 152 9.34 4.07 30.90
CA PRO A 152 9.80 5.45 30.94
C PRO A 152 8.85 6.34 30.13
N ALA A 153 8.38 7.45 30.72
CA ALA A 153 7.47 8.37 30.06
C ALA A 153 7.99 8.84 28.68
N ALA A 154 9.31 8.90 28.52
CA ALA A 154 9.97 9.20 27.25
C ALA A 154 9.62 8.21 26.13
N LEU A 155 9.52 6.90 26.42
CA LEU A 155 9.15 5.89 25.42
C LEU A 155 7.67 6.01 25.02
N LEU A 156 6.79 6.27 25.98
CA LEU A 156 5.37 6.49 25.71
C LEU A 156 5.18 7.74 24.83
N ILE A 157 5.86 8.84 25.16
CA ILE A 157 5.84 10.07 24.35
C ILE A 157 6.38 9.79 22.94
N MET A 158 7.49 9.07 22.82
CA MET A 158 8.06 8.70 21.51
C MET A 158 7.07 7.89 20.67
N GLN A 159 6.39 6.90 21.26
CA GLN A 159 5.37 6.10 20.57
C GLN A 159 4.20 6.96 20.10
N VAL A 160 3.68 7.86 20.94
CA VAL A 160 2.61 8.78 20.58
C VAL A 160 3.04 9.69 19.41
N VAL A 161 4.28 10.22 19.46
CA VAL A 161 4.83 11.05 18.38
C VAL A 161 4.92 10.26 17.07
N ILE A 162 5.41 9.02 17.11
CA ILE A 162 5.48 8.14 15.92
C ILE A 162 4.10 7.90 15.34
N VAL A 163 3.09 7.66 16.17
CA VAL A 163 1.70 7.45 15.71
C VAL A 163 1.15 8.72 15.06
N VAL A 164 1.29 9.88 15.71
CA VAL A 164 0.78 11.17 15.17
C VAL A 164 1.48 11.53 13.85
N VAL A 165 2.81 11.40 13.80
CA VAL A 165 3.59 11.62 12.58
C VAL A 165 3.22 10.60 11.52
N GLY A 166 2.99 9.33 11.88
CA GLY A 166 2.57 8.27 10.97
C GLY A 166 1.21 8.54 10.33
N VAL A 167 0.23 8.98 11.13
CA VAL A 167 -1.10 9.39 10.63
C VAL A 167 -0.97 10.57 9.67
N TRP A 168 -0.15 11.58 10.00
CA TRP A 168 0.10 12.72 9.11
C TRP A 168 0.86 12.32 7.84
N ALA A 169 1.85 11.43 7.95
CA ALA A 169 2.67 10.98 6.84
C ALA A 169 1.96 9.97 5.94
N PHE A 170 0.84 9.40 6.38
CA PHE A 170 0.09 8.35 5.68
C PHE A 170 -0.25 8.73 4.23
N ARG A 171 -0.63 10.00 3.99
CA ARG A 171 -0.89 10.50 2.63
C ARG A 171 0.32 10.34 1.69
N PHE A 172 1.55 10.42 2.20
CA PHE A 172 2.74 10.32 1.37
C PHE A 172 3.00 8.90 0.86
N LEU A 173 2.43 7.88 1.52
CA LEU A 173 2.46 6.50 1.04
C LEU A 173 1.74 6.33 -0.31
N TRP A 174 0.89 7.29 -0.68
CA TRP A 174 0.03 7.26 -1.86
C TRP A 174 0.47 8.22 -2.97
N VAL A 175 1.64 8.86 -2.87
CA VAL A 175 2.16 9.80 -3.88
C VAL A 175 2.30 9.15 -5.25
N HIS A 176 2.63 7.85 -5.29
CA HIS A 176 2.75 7.07 -6.51
C HIS A 176 1.45 7.09 -7.36
N ILE A 177 0.27 7.25 -6.74
CA ILE A 177 -1.01 7.39 -7.45
C ILE A 177 -1.03 8.65 -8.31
N GLY A 178 -0.65 9.80 -7.75
CA GLY A 178 -0.61 11.05 -8.51
C GLY A 178 0.36 10.97 -9.68
N VAL A 179 1.54 10.39 -9.45
CA VAL A 179 2.59 10.23 -10.48
C VAL A 179 2.14 9.27 -11.58
N ALA A 180 1.56 8.13 -11.24
CA ALA A 180 1.07 7.15 -12.21
C ALA A 180 -0.09 7.69 -13.08
N ALA A 181 -0.90 8.58 -12.51
CA ALA A 181 -1.95 9.31 -13.23
C ALA A 181 -1.43 10.47 -14.10
N GLY A 182 -0.13 10.77 -14.08
CA GLY A 182 0.48 11.84 -14.88
C GLY A 182 0.48 13.22 -14.22
N TYR A 183 0.06 13.33 -12.96
CA TYR A 183 0.11 14.59 -12.23
C TYR A 183 1.51 14.89 -11.70
N ARG A 184 1.86 16.18 -11.68
CA ARG A 184 3.06 16.66 -10.99
C ARG A 184 2.95 16.39 -9.49
N ILE A 185 4.04 15.96 -8.85
CA ILE A 185 4.09 15.73 -7.39
C ILE A 185 3.62 16.96 -6.61
N ARG A 186 3.95 18.17 -7.07
CA ARG A 186 3.50 19.43 -6.44
C ARG A 186 1.97 19.56 -6.42
N THR A 187 1.29 19.16 -7.50
CA THR A 187 -0.17 19.18 -7.60
C THR A 187 -0.77 18.19 -6.60
N TYR A 188 -0.20 16.98 -6.54
CA TYR A 188 -0.59 15.97 -5.54
C TYR A 188 -0.48 16.53 -4.11
N LEU A 189 0.70 17.02 -3.73
CA LEU A 189 0.98 17.51 -2.37
C LEU A 189 0.06 18.66 -1.94
N ARG A 190 -0.34 19.53 -2.88
CA ARG A 190 -1.29 20.61 -2.62
C ARG A 190 -2.72 20.10 -2.50
N ALA A 191 -3.11 19.12 -3.31
CA ALA A 191 -4.45 18.53 -3.27
C ALA A 191 -4.71 17.73 -1.98
N VAL A 192 -3.69 17.03 -1.46
CA VAL A 192 -3.81 16.24 -0.20
C VAL A 192 -3.37 17.00 1.06
N ASN A 193 -3.34 18.33 1.01
CA ASN A 193 -2.90 19.12 2.16
C ASN A 193 -3.91 19.07 3.32
N GLY A 194 -3.40 19.01 4.55
CA GLY A 194 -4.18 18.91 5.79
C GLY A 194 -4.22 17.53 6.43
N LEU A 195 -4.44 17.51 7.75
CA LEU A 195 -4.54 16.28 8.55
C LEU A 195 -5.83 15.50 8.23
N GLY A 196 -6.92 16.21 7.94
CA GLY A 196 -8.23 15.60 7.62
C GLY A 196 -8.17 14.62 6.45
N VAL A 197 -7.48 14.99 5.36
CA VAL A 197 -7.30 14.10 4.20
C VAL A 197 -6.53 12.83 4.59
N SER A 198 -5.50 12.96 5.45
CA SER A 198 -4.71 11.80 5.88
C SER A 198 -5.53 10.82 6.70
N VAL A 199 -6.39 11.33 7.59
CA VAL A 199 -7.35 10.53 8.36
C VAL A 199 -8.38 9.86 7.44
N GLN A 200 -8.88 10.55 6.42
CA GLN A 200 -9.81 9.97 5.45
C GLN A 200 -9.16 8.85 4.62
N MET A 201 -7.95 9.08 4.11
CA MET A 201 -7.18 8.04 3.39
C MET A 201 -6.89 6.84 4.29
N LEU A 202 -6.54 7.07 5.55
CA LEU A 202 -6.36 6.00 6.54
C LEU A 202 -7.67 5.24 6.78
N GLY A 203 -8.79 5.95 6.93
CA GLY A 203 -10.11 5.35 7.09
C GLY A 203 -10.50 4.46 5.91
N VAL A 204 -10.27 4.92 4.67
CA VAL A 204 -10.49 4.10 3.47
C VAL A 204 -9.60 2.87 3.49
N SER A 205 -8.31 3.05 3.78
CA SER A 205 -7.37 1.94 3.85
C SER A 205 -7.77 0.91 4.89
N LEU A 206 -8.25 1.33 6.06
CA LEU A 206 -8.75 0.42 7.10
C LEU A 206 -10.00 -0.34 6.65
N LEU A 207 -10.97 0.32 6.01
CA LEU A 207 -12.17 -0.33 5.47
C LEU A 207 -11.86 -1.34 4.35
N CYS A 208 -10.85 -1.07 3.53
CA CYS A 208 -10.39 -2.00 2.50
C CYS A 208 -9.54 -3.14 3.07
N PHE A 209 -8.72 -2.86 4.09
CA PHE A 209 -7.79 -3.82 4.69
C PHE A 209 -8.49 -4.81 5.63
N PHE A 210 -9.30 -4.30 6.57
CA PHE A 210 -9.76 -5.06 7.73
C PHE A 210 -10.56 -6.33 7.38
N PRO A 211 -11.55 -6.30 6.46
CA PRO A 211 -12.35 -7.49 6.17
C PRO A 211 -11.52 -8.65 5.60
N LEU A 212 -10.63 -8.34 4.66
CA LEU A 212 -9.75 -9.34 4.04
C LEU A 212 -8.66 -9.80 5.01
N PHE A 213 -8.09 -8.89 5.80
CA PHE A 213 -7.11 -9.24 6.81
C PHE A 213 -7.67 -10.22 7.85
N VAL A 214 -8.87 -9.94 8.39
CA VAL A 214 -9.53 -10.82 9.36
C VAL A 214 -9.80 -12.20 8.75
N LEU A 215 -10.31 -12.25 7.51
CA LEU A 215 -10.52 -13.51 6.80
C LEU A 215 -9.21 -14.31 6.67
N LEU A 216 -8.13 -13.68 6.21
CA LEU A 216 -6.82 -14.31 6.06
C LEU A 216 -6.26 -14.77 7.41
N LEU A 217 -6.44 -13.98 8.47
CA LEU A 217 -6.01 -14.32 9.83
C LEU A 217 -6.69 -15.62 10.28
N PHE A 218 -8.01 -15.74 10.16
CA PHE A 218 -8.73 -16.94 10.57
C PHE A 218 -8.29 -18.17 9.77
N VAL A 219 -8.11 -18.05 8.46
CA VAL A 219 -7.66 -19.15 7.61
C VAL A 219 -6.24 -19.59 7.99
N THR A 220 -5.31 -18.65 8.15
CA THR A 220 -3.92 -18.96 8.49
C THR A 220 -3.77 -19.50 9.91
N MET A 221 -4.50 -18.95 10.88
CA MET A 221 -4.57 -19.49 12.24
C MET A 221 -5.11 -20.92 12.25
N GLY A 222 -6.18 -21.20 11.50
CA GLY A 222 -6.72 -22.55 11.35
C GLY A 222 -5.66 -23.55 10.87
N LEU A 223 -4.91 -23.18 9.82
CA LEU A 223 -3.87 -24.04 9.22
C LEU A 223 -2.66 -24.30 10.14
N VAL A 224 -2.31 -23.34 11.01
CA VAL A 224 -1.12 -23.44 11.87
C VAL A 224 -1.45 -23.93 13.28
N SER A 225 -2.70 -23.79 13.73
CA SER A 225 -3.13 -24.07 15.11
C SER A 225 -2.76 -25.48 15.60
N SER A 226 -2.95 -26.51 14.77
CA SER A 226 -2.67 -27.90 15.13
C SER A 226 -1.19 -28.16 15.43
N TYR A 227 -0.28 -27.46 14.75
CA TYR A 227 1.17 -27.59 14.98
C TYR A 227 1.60 -26.91 16.26
N HIS A 228 1.01 -25.75 16.55
CA HIS A 228 1.32 -24.98 17.75
C HIS A 228 0.88 -25.72 19.02
N GLN A 229 -0.30 -26.35 19.00
CA GLN A 229 -0.80 -27.16 20.12
C GLN A 229 0.09 -28.38 20.41
N GLN A 230 0.75 -28.93 19.41
CA GLN A 230 1.61 -30.11 19.54
C GLN A 230 3.09 -29.78 19.77
N ASN A 231 3.47 -28.49 19.82
CA ASN A 231 4.87 -28.03 19.87
C ASN A 231 5.74 -28.61 18.74
N VAL A 232 5.15 -28.90 17.58
CA VAL A 232 5.86 -29.44 16.42
C VAL A 232 6.22 -28.29 15.47
N PRO A 233 7.46 -28.25 14.93
CA PRO A 233 7.83 -27.27 13.91
C PRO A 233 6.89 -27.32 12.71
N VAL A 234 6.43 -26.15 12.24
CA VAL A 234 5.53 -26.08 11.08
C VAL A 234 6.25 -26.59 9.83
N PRO A 235 5.70 -27.60 9.13
CA PRO A 235 6.27 -28.13 7.90
C PRO A 235 6.41 -27.08 6.81
N LEU A 236 7.41 -27.24 5.94
CA LEU A 236 7.65 -26.32 4.81
C LEU A 236 6.44 -26.21 3.88
N SER A 237 5.69 -27.30 3.69
CA SER A 237 4.47 -27.32 2.88
C SER A 237 3.38 -26.38 3.44
N THR A 238 3.16 -26.42 4.76
CA THR A 238 2.21 -25.52 5.42
C THR A 238 2.69 -24.07 5.36
N LYS A 239 4.00 -23.81 5.56
CA LYS A 239 4.57 -22.46 5.39
C LYS A 239 4.35 -21.93 3.97
N PHE A 240 4.60 -22.75 2.94
CA PHE A 240 4.38 -22.37 1.54
C PHE A 240 2.90 -22.01 1.26
N ILE A 241 1.96 -22.79 1.78
CA ILE A 241 0.52 -22.49 1.63
C ILE A 241 0.17 -21.16 2.30
N VAL A 242 0.66 -20.93 3.53
CA VAL A 242 0.43 -19.68 4.26
C VAL A 242 1.03 -18.48 3.51
N ILE A 243 2.27 -18.58 3.04
CA ILE A 243 2.93 -17.53 2.24
C ILE A 243 2.09 -17.23 0.99
N THR A 244 1.65 -18.27 0.27
CA THR A 244 0.84 -18.11 -0.95
C THR A 244 -0.47 -17.39 -0.65
N LEU A 245 -1.19 -17.78 0.40
CA LEU A 245 -2.43 -17.13 0.82
C LEU A 245 -2.20 -15.67 1.22
N GLN A 246 -1.13 -15.39 1.98
CA GLN A 246 -0.78 -14.04 2.40
C GLN A 246 -0.41 -13.15 1.22
N VAL A 247 0.37 -13.65 0.25
CA VAL A 247 0.75 -12.89 -0.95
C VAL A 247 -0.48 -12.60 -1.81
N CYS A 248 -1.32 -13.60 -2.07
CA CYS A 248 -2.56 -13.41 -2.84
C CYS A 248 -3.52 -12.44 -2.16
N GLY A 249 -3.73 -12.61 -0.85
CA GLY A 249 -4.57 -11.74 -0.05
C GLY A 249 -4.03 -10.30 0.02
N GLY A 250 -2.72 -10.15 0.19
CA GLY A 250 -2.02 -8.87 0.16
C GLY A 250 -2.17 -8.16 -1.18
N ALA A 251 -2.00 -8.87 -2.30
CA ALA A 251 -2.20 -8.31 -3.63
C ALA A 251 -3.65 -7.83 -3.84
N ALA A 252 -4.64 -8.61 -3.39
CA ALA A 252 -6.05 -8.23 -3.47
C ALA A 252 -6.34 -6.96 -2.66
N ILE A 253 -5.84 -6.89 -1.41
CA ILE A 253 -5.96 -5.70 -0.56
C ILE A 253 -5.31 -4.49 -1.22
N THR A 254 -4.08 -4.63 -1.73
CA THR A 254 -3.34 -3.56 -2.39
C THR A 254 -4.12 -3.02 -3.59
N LEU A 255 -4.69 -3.88 -4.43
CA LEU A 255 -5.49 -3.46 -5.60
C LEU A 255 -6.76 -2.72 -5.21
N ILE A 256 -7.55 -3.27 -4.27
CA ILE A 256 -8.79 -2.66 -3.78
C ILE A 256 -8.50 -1.30 -3.14
N ASN A 257 -7.49 -1.24 -2.28
CA ASN A 257 -7.11 -0.02 -1.58
C ASN A 257 -6.59 1.05 -2.55
N THR A 258 -5.73 0.66 -3.51
CA THR A 258 -5.25 1.58 -4.56
C THR A 258 -6.42 2.17 -5.34
N ALA A 259 -7.41 1.35 -5.72
CA ALA A 259 -8.58 1.80 -6.45
C ALA A 259 -9.42 2.80 -5.66
N ALA A 260 -9.67 2.49 -4.38
CA ALA A 260 -10.44 3.32 -3.47
C ALA A 260 -9.76 4.68 -3.24
N ILE A 261 -8.46 4.67 -2.95
CA ILE A 261 -7.67 5.88 -2.74
C ILE A 261 -7.55 6.70 -4.05
N ALA A 262 -7.38 6.05 -5.19
CA ALA A 262 -7.35 6.72 -6.49
C ALA A 262 -8.66 7.48 -6.76
N GLN A 263 -9.81 6.87 -6.47
CA GLN A 263 -11.10 7.54 -6.61
C GLN A 263 -11.25 8.74 -5.66
N GLY A 264 -10.89 8.57 -4.39
CA GLY A 264 -10.89 9.66 -3.41
C GLY A 264 -9.97 10.81 -3.81
N PHE A 265 -8.76 10.48 -4.28
CA PHE A 265 -7.78 11.44 -4.78
C PHE A 265 -8.30 12.21 -6.02
N GLY A 266 -8.95 11.53 -6.96
CA GLY A 266 -9.55 12.19 -8.13
C GLY A 266 -10.54 13.30 -7.73
N LYS A 267 -11.43 13.01 -6.77
CA LYS A 267 -12.36 14.01 -6.22
C LYS A 267 -11.63 15.21 -5.60
N LEU A 268 -10.53 14.97 -4.88
CA LEU A 268 -9.72 16.03 -4.26
C LEU A 268 -9.02 16.91 -5.30
N VAL A 269 -8.45 16.30 -6.35
CA VAL A 269 -7.79 17.03 -7.44
C VAL A 269 -8.79 17.89 -8.20
N ASP A 270 -9.98 17.37 -8.52
CA ASP A 270 -11.02 18.13 -9.21
C ASP A 270 -11.41 19.39 -8.42
N ILE A 271 -11.57 19.27 -7.09
CA ILE A 271 -11.84 20.41 -6.22
C ILE A 271 -10.68 21.42 -6.25
N TYR A 272 -9.43 20.94 -6.24
CA TYR A 272 -8.25 21.78 -6.28
C TYR A 272 -8.13 22.56 -7.60
N LEU A 273 -8.30 21.88 -8.74
CA LEU A 273 -8.21 22.47 -10.07
C LEU A 273 -9.34 23.46 -10.33
N ARG A 274 -10.58 23.18 -9.87
CA ARG A 274 -11.68 24.16 -9.93
C ARG A 274 -11.39 25.43 -9.15
N LYS A 275 -10.68 25.34 -8.03
CA LYS A 275 -10.26 26.51 -7.23
C LYS A 275 -9.05 27.23 -7.80
N ASN A 276 -8.22 26.56 -8.62
CA ASN A 276 -6.97 27.10 -9.17
C ASN A 276 -6.85 26.75 -10.67
N PRO A 277 -7.65 27.37 -11.55
CA PRO A 277 -7.69 27.02 -12.97
C PRO A 277 -6.38 27.33 -13.74
N SER A 278 -5.43 28.03 -13.12
CA SER A 278 -4.11 28.36 -13.68
C SER A 278 -2.97 27.44 -13.20
N ALA A 279 -3.26 26.40 -12.40
CA ALA A 279 -2.28 25.48 -11.80
C ALA A 279 -2.08 24.20 -12.64
#